data_AF-A0A497TKE4-F1
#
_entry.id   AF-A0A497TKE4-F1
#
_cell.length_a   1.000
_cell.length_b   1.000
_cell.length_c   1.000
_cell.angle_alpha   90.00
_cell.angle_beta   90.00
_cell.angle_gamma   90.00
#
_symmetry.space_group_name_H-M   'P 1'
#
loop_
_entity.id
_entity.type
_entity.pdbx_description
1 polymer ?
#
loop_
_entity_poly.entity_id
_entity_poly.type
_entity_poly.pdbx_seq_one_letter_code
_entity_poly.pdbx_strand_id
1 'polypeptide(L)'
;MDKTKKITADIEQIFGFNLNHNQRRECERLVFEILKTGLNSKDILTPLKNILKDKKLTGQDKFLHIKKTLVKLLFPLTSKKTKIAAEKLFLAPLPENTKEAWHPKGEFKPEKIFVEEKVKKSYLENRFHKLFPEIEIIYVERIAPLRKELNLSVADFKKPYVFIVKENWDFIKPCPCTKGHLGCGYWILNLGFGCPFDCSYCYLQQYQNFPGIILPANLEDFFAKSEAFLNKIGRPIRVGTGEFCDSLALDHITEYSKQLVPFFAKKKVFFELKTKSSNIQNLLEIPAAENIIISWSLNPQEIIDTEELNTASLKQRLSAAKKVQDKGYSLAFHFDPVIYTKKWENLYQKVIDKLYSFAQPPFAW
;
A
#
# COMPACT_ATOMS: atom_id res chain seq x y z
N MET A 1 -12.08 18.17 -1.58
CA MET A 1 -13.56 18.20 -1.63
C MET A 1 -14.09 19.65 -1.69
N ASP A 2 -13.47 20.59 -0.97
CA ASP A 2 -13.94 21.99 -0.90
C ASP A 2 -13.96 22.74 -2.24
N LYS A 3 -12.95 22.53 -3.09
CA LYS A 3 -12.90 23.14 -4.43
C LYS A 3 -14.08 22.69 -5.32
N THR A 4 -14.44 21.41 -5.24
CA THR A 4 -15.58 20.83 -5.97
C THR A 4 -16.91 21.45 -5.52
N LYS A 5 -17.11 21.55 -4.20
CA LYS A 5 -18.31 22.15 -3.60
C LYS A 5 -18.43 23.62 -3.98
N LYS A 6 -17.33 24.37 -3.93
CA LYS A 6 -17.27 25.79 -4.35
C LYS A 6 -17.67 25.97 -5.81
N ILE A 7 -17.07 25.21 -6.73
CA ILE A 7 -17.42 25.30 -8.17
C ILE A 7 -18.89 24.92 -8.39
N THR A 8 -19.41 23.94 -7.65
CA THR A 8 -20.82 23.55 -7.77
C THR A 8 -21.75 24.67 -7.29
N ALA A 9 -21.42 25.35 -6.19
CA ALA A 9 -22.14 26.54 -5.74
C ALA A 9 -22.08 27.68 -6.77
N ASP A 10 -20.92 27.90 -7.40
CA ASP A 10 -20.77 28.88 -8.49
C ASP A 10 -21.69 28.52 -9.69
N ILE A 11 -21.88 27.23 -10.00
CA ILE A 11 -22.80 26.77 -11.05
C ILE A 11 -24.25 27.09 -10.69
N GLU A 12 -24.68 26.85 -9.45
CA GLU A 12 -26.03 27.19 -8.97
C GLU A 12 -26.28 28.71 -9.10
N GLN A 13 -25.29 29.51 -8.73
CA GLN A 13 -25.34 30.97 -8.86
C GLN A 13 -25.43 31.40 -10.32
N ILE A 14 -24.63 30.82 -11.22
CA ILE A 14 -24.64 31.13 -12.65
C ILE A 14 -26.01 30.87 -13.27
N PHE A 15 -26.64 29.75 -12.96
CA PHE A 15 -27.93 29.36 -13.56
C PHE A 15 -29.16 29.86 -12.79
N GLY A 16 -28.97 30.49 -11.62
CA GLY A 16 -30.04 31.00 -10.76
C GLY A 16 -31.05 29.92 -10.37
N PHE A 17 -30.57 28.71 -10.06
CA PHE A 17 -31.42 27.62 -9.59
C PHE A 17 -30.65 26.72 -8.61
N ASN A 18 -31.36 26.17 -7.64
CA ASN A 18 -30.79 25.24 -6.66
C ASN A 18 -30.90 23.81 -7.16
N LEU A 19 -29.77 23.09 -7.15
CA LEU A 19 -29.72 21.67 -7.47
C LEU A 19 -30.34 20.88 -6.31
N ASN A 20 -31.23 19.93 -6.62
CA ASN A 20 -31.66 18.96 -5.61
C ASN A 20 -30.49 18.04 -5.20
N HIS A 21 -30.67 17.26 -4.13
CA HIS A 21 -29.62 16.39 -3.59
C HIS A 21 -28.94 15.50 -4.66
N ASN A 22 -29.72 14.87 -5.55
CA ASN A 22 -29.19 13.98 -6.58
C ASN A 22 -28.46 14.75 -7.69
N GLN A 23 -29.00 15.89 -8.10
CA GLN A 23 -28.40 16.77 -9.11
C GLN A 23 -27.08 17.36 -8.62
N ARG A 24 -27.05 17.81 -7.35
CA ARG A 24 -25.84 18.34 -6.70
C ARG A 24 -24.77 17.26 -6.64
N ARG A 25 -25.11 16.07 -6.16
CA ARG A 25 -24.20 14.90 -6.12
C ARG A 25 -23.59 14.60 -7.49
N GLU A 26 -24.41 14.55 -8.54
CA GLU A 26 -23.91 14.29 -9.91
C GLU A 26 -23.02 15.42 -10.44
N CYS A 27 -23.40 16.68 -10.19
CA CYS A 27 -22.63 17.84 -10.59
C CYS A 27 -21.27 17.86 -9.90
N GLU A 28 -21.24 17.68 -8.57
CA GLU A 28 -20.01 17.60 -7.78
C GLU A 28 -19.11 16.45 -8.29
N ARG A 29 -19.69 15.29 -8.57
CA ARG A 29 -18.94 14.16 -9.10
C ARG A 29 -18.29 14.46 -10.45
N LEU A 30 -19.04 15.06 -11.38
CA LEU A 30 -18.51 15.45 -12.69
C LEU A 30 -17.41 16.52 -12.56
N VAL A 31 -17.65 17.56 -11.76
CA VAL A 31 -16.66 18.62 -11.50
C VAL A 31 -15.38 18.02 -10.91
N PHE A 32 -15.49 17.10 -9.96
CA PHE A 32 -14.34 16.42 -9.37
C PHE A 32 -13.51 15.64 -10.41
N GLU A 33 -14.15 14.85 -11.26
CA GLU A 33 -13.43 14.11 -12.31
C GLU A 33 -12.81 15.06 -13.35
N ILE A 34 -13.45 16.18 -13.68
CA ILE A 34 -12.89 17.19 -14.59
C ILE A 34 -11.65 17.85 -13.97
N LEU A 35 -11.68 18.19 -12.68
CA LEU A 35 -10.50 18.76 -12.00
C LEU A 35 -9.31 17.80 -12.03
N LYS A 36 -9.55 16.48 -11.96
CA LYS A 36 -8.50 15.46 -12.07
C LYS A 36 -7.83 15.40 -13.44
N THR A 37 -8.46 15.92 -14.50
CA THR A 37 -7.83 16.01 -15.82
C THR A 37 -6.87 17.20 -15.95
N GLY A 38 -6.78 18.05 -14.91
CA GLY A 38 -5.92 19.24 -14.89
C GLY A 38 -6.65 20.54 -15.27
N LEU A 39 -7.93 20.48 -15.63
CA LEU A 39 -8.75 21.66 -15.88
C LEU A 39 -9.04 22.41 -14.57
N ASN A 40 -9.12 23.73 -14.63
CA ASN A 40 -9.35 24.60 -13.48
C ASN A 40 -10.80 25.14 -13.45
N SER A 41 -11.13 25.90 -12.41
CA SER A 41 -12.48 26.48 -12.22
C SER A 41 -12.92 27.34 -13.40
N LYS A 42 -12.03 28.11 -14.02
CA LYS A 42 -12.34 28.96 -15.18
C LYS A 42 -12.70 28.12 -16.40
N ASP A 43 -11.96 27.03 -16.63
CA ASP A 43 -12.20 26.11 -17.74
C ASP A 43 -13.57 25.43 -17.64
N ILE A 44 -14.06 25.21 -16.41
CA ILE A 44 -15.38 24.63 -16.13
C ILE A 44 -16.49 25.68 -16.27
N LEU A 45 -16.31 26.85 -15.66
CA LEU A 45 -17.37 27.85 -15.53
C LEU A 45 -17.60 28.65 -16.84
N THR A 46 -16.57 28.88 -17.65
CA THR A 46 -16.70 29.68 -18.89
C THR A 46 -17.67 29.06 -19.90
N PRO A 47 -17.57 27.76 -20.27
CA PRO A 47 -18.53 27.13 -21.18
C PRO A 47 -19.97 27.17 -20.66
N LEU A 48 -20.14 27.01 -19.35
CA LEU A 48 -21.44 27.06 -18.68
C LEU A 48 -22.08 28.45 -18.74
N LYS A 49 -21.30 29.52 -18.55
CA LYS A 49 -21.78 30.91 -18.70
C LYS A 49 -22.23 31.23 -20.12
N ASN A 50 -21.57 30.67 -21.13
CA ASN A 50 -21.93 30.92 -22.53
C ASN A 50 -23.30 30.33 -22.90
N ILE A 51 -23.73 29.23 -22.28
CA ILE A 51 -25.04 28.61 -22.53
C ILE A 51 -26.20 29.57 -22.20
N LEU A 52 -26.03 30.38 -21.16
CA LEU A 52 -27.06 31.30 -20.67
C LEU A 52 -27.18 32.57 -21.52
N LYS A 53 -26.19 32.88 -22.35
CA LYS A 53 -26.23 34.04 -23.25
C LYS A 53 -27.20 33.82 -24.41
N ASP A 54 -27.45 32.56 -24.80
CA ASP A 54 -28.13 32.23 -26.05
C ASP A 54 -29.57 31.71 -25.87
N LYS A 55 -30.05 31.36 -24.65
CA LYS A 55 -31.36 30.71 -24.43
C LYS A 55 -32.04 31.04 -23.10
N LYS A 56 -33.36 31.30 -23.12
CA LYS A 56 -34.23 31.21 -21.92
C LYS A 56 -34.51 29.72 -21.64
N LEU A 57 -33.91 29.17 -20.58
CA LEU A 57 -34.02 27.74 -20.20
C LEU A 57 -34.96 27.54 -19.00
N THR A 58 -35.81 26.50 -19.04
CA THR A 58 -36.65 26.08 -17.89
C THR A 58 -35.82 25.28 -16.86
N GLY A 59 -36.33 25.09 -15.64
CA GLY A 59 -35.59 24.46 -14.52
C GLY A 59 -35.05 23.05 -14.80
N GLN A 60 -35.82 22.17 -15.46
CA GLN A 60 -35.35 20.83 -15.85
C GLN A 60 -34.35 20.87 -17.01
N ASP A 61 -34.50 21.82 -17.94
CA ASP A 61 -33.55 22.02 -19.04
C ASP A 61 -32.17 22.46 -18.52
N LYS A 62 -32.14 23.33 -17.49
CA LYS A 62 -30.90 23.86 -16.91
C LYS A 62 -29.96 22.76 -16.42
N PHE A 63 -30.45 21.81 -15.61
CA PHE A 63 -29.60 20.73 -15.12
C PHE A 63 -29.09 19.82 -16.24
N LEU A 64 -29.95 19.46 -17.20
CA LEU A 64 -29.53 18.62 -18.32
C LEU A 64 -28.46 19.31 -19.17
N HIS A 65 -28.55 20.63 -19.37
CA HIS A 65 -27.53 21.41 -20.05
C HIS A 65 -26.21 21.49 -19.27
N ILE A 66 -26.26 21.68 -17.96
CA ILE A 66 -25.07 21.61 -17.09
C ILE A 66 -24.41 20.24 -17.25
N LYS A 67 -25.18 19.16 -17.04
CA LYS A 67 -24.69 17.79 -17.12
C LYS A 67 -24.04 17.50 -18.47
N LYS A 68 -24.72 17.83 -19.58
CA LYS A 68 -24.16 17.65 -20.94
C LYS A 68 -22.85 18.41 -21.15
N THR A 69 -22.72 19.61 -20.59
CA THR A 69 -21.52 20.44 -20.74
C THR A 69 -20.36 19.88 -19.93
N LEU A 70 -20.62 19.50 -18.67
CA LEU A 70 -19.62 18.85 -17.82
C LEU A 70 -19.16 17.51 -18.42
N VAL A 71 -20.07 16.70 -18.97
CA VAL A 71 -19.73 15.45 -19.67
C VAL A 71 -18.85 15.71 -20.89
N LYS A 72 -19.10 16.78 -21.66
CA LYS A 72 -18.25 17.16 -22.78
C LYS A 72 -16.84 17.58 -22.35
N LEU A 73 -16.73 18.29 -21.22
CA LEU A 73 -15.43 18.67 -20.64
C LEU A 73 -14.67 17.46 -20.11
N LEU A 74 -15.37 16.49 -19.52
CA LEU A 74 -14.77 15.25 -19.02
C LEU A 74 -14.31 14.32 -20.15
N PHE A 75 -15.09 14.23 -21.23
CA PHE A 75 -14.81 13.35 -22.37
C PHE A 75 -14.71 14.12 -23.70
N PRO A 76 -13.72 14.99 -23.89
CA PRO A 76 -13.66 15.89 -25.05
C PRO A 76 -13.45 15.13 -26.37
N LEU A 77 -12.62 14.08 -26.37
CA LEU A 77 -12.37 13.27 -27.57
C LEU A 77 -13.61 12.43 -27.94
N THR A 78 -14.22 11.75 -26.97
CA THR A 78 -15.42 10.93 -27.20
C THR A 78 -16.59 11.79 -27.65
N SER A 79 -16.79 12.96 -27.02
CA SER A 79 -17.88 13.88 -27.36
C SER A 79 -17.75 14.49 -28.76
N LYS A 80 -16.55 14.51 -29.35
CA LYS A 80 -16.34 14.89 -30.75
C LYS A 80 -16.72 13.78 -31.73
N LYS A 81 -16.58 12.51 -31.31
CA LYS A 81 -16.81 11.34 -32.16
C LYS A 81 -18.23 10.80 -32.09
N THR A 82 -18.92 10.96 -30.95
CA THR A 82 -20.27 10.43 -30.76
C THR A 82 -21.05 11.24 -29.73
N LYS A 83 -22.39 11.16 -29.81
CA LYS A 83 -23.30 11.77 -28.84
C LYS A 83 -23.34 10.92 -27.57
N ILE A 84 -22.80 11.45 -26.48
CA ILE A 84 -22.89 10.82 -25.16
C ILE A 84 -24.28 11.10 -24.57
N ALA A 85 -25.03 10.05 -24.24
CA ALA A 85 -26.31 10.14 -23.53
C ALA A 85 -26.08 10.52 -22.06
N ALA A 86 -25.87 11.81 -21.80
CA ALA A 86 -25.58 12.34 -20.47
C ALA A 86 -26.67 11.95 -19.44
N GLU A 87 -27.92 11.84 -19.87
CA GLU A 87 -29.05 11.36 -19.08
C GLU A 87 -28.88 9.92 -18.56
N LYS A 88 -28.17 9.06 -19.28
CA LYS A 88 -27.89 7.66 -18.89
C LYS A 88 -26.57 7.50 -18.15
N LEU A 89 -25.76 8.56 -18.05
CA LEU A 89 -24.47 8.51 -17.37
C LEU A 89 -24.70 8.46 -15.85
N PHE A 90 -24.40 7.29 -15.27
CA PHE A 90 -24.32 7.09 -13.82
C PHE A 90 -22.87 7.20 -13.37
N LEU A 91 -22.61 8.02 -12.36
CA LEU A 91 -21.34 8.09 -11.67
C LEU A 91 -21.58 7.78 -10.20
N ALA A 92 -20.75 6.90 -9.63
CA ALA A 92 -20.83 6.59 -8.21
C ALA A 92 -20.69 7.88 -7.38
N PRO A 93 -21.36 7.98 -6.21
CA PRO A 93 -21.17 9.10 -5.30
C PRO A 93 -19.68 9.35 -5.04
N LEU A 94 -19.30 10.61 -4.80
CA LEU A 94 -17.97 10.89 -4.27
C LEU A 94 -17.88 10.21 -2.90
N PRO A 95 -16.90 9.33 -2.66
CA PRO A 95 -16.69 8.84 -1.31
C PRO A 95 -16.41 10.04 -0.40
N GLU A 96 -17.08 10.08 0.75
CA GLU A 96 -16.69 11.06 1.77
C GLU A 96 -15.27 10.72 2.22
N ASN A 97 -14.39 11.72 2.21
CA ASN A 97 -13.09 11.55 2.84
C ASN A 97 -13.34 11.24 4.33
N THR A 98 -12.72 10.18 4.83
CA THR A 98 -12.61 9.94 6.26
C THR A 98 -12.04 11.20 6.90
N LYS A 99 -12.83 11.86 7.75
CA LYS A 99 -12.48 13.17 8.31
C LYS A 99 -11.22 13.12 9.18
N GLU A 100 -10.98 11.97 9.80
CA GLU A 100 -9.76 11.63 10.53
C GLU A 100 -9.43 10.16 10.26
N ALA A 101 -8.21 9.89 9.81
CA ALA A 101 -7.66 8.54 9.71
C ALA A 101 -6.38 8.49 10.56
N TRP A 102 -6.13 7.35 11.21
CA TRP A 102 -4.89 7.19 11.96
C TRP A 102 -3.72 6.99 10.98
N HIS A 103 -2.63 7.73 11.21
CA HIS A 103 -1.39 7.61 10.45
C HIS A 103 -0.24 7.28 11.41
N PRO A 104 0.67 6.34 11.06
CA PRO A 104 1.83 6.03 11.88
C PRO A 104 2.72 7.25 12.07
N LYS A 105 3.29 7.38 13.28
CA LYS A 105 4.22 8.44 13.63
C LYS A 105 5.39 7.88 14.43
N GLY A 106 6.59 7.96 13.86
CA GLY A 106 7.81 7.55 14.54
C GLY A 106 7.96 6.03 14.67
N GLU A 107 8.70 5.61 15.69
CA GLU A 107 8.93 4.20 15.98
C GLU A 107 7.63 3.47 16.32
N PHE A 108 7.50 2.23 15.84
CA PHE A 108 6.29 1.45 16.04
C PHE A 108 6.16 1.04 17.52
N LYS A 109 5.06 1.42 18.15
CA LYS A 109 4.65 0.95 19.48
C LYS A 109 3.21 0.45 19.42
N PRO A 110 2.93 -0.79 19.85
CA PRO A 110 1.56 -1.31 19.85
C PRO A 110 0.69 -0.56 20.88
N GLU A 111 -0.56 -0.29 20.51
CA GLU A 111 -1.58 0.21 21.43
C GLU A 111 -2.30 -0.94 22.14
N LYS A 112 -2.52 -2.06 21.42
CA LYS A 112 -3.15 -3.28 21.94
C LYS A 112 -2.47 -4.50 21.34
N ILE A 113 -2.34 -5.54 22.15
CA ILE A 113 -1.79 -6.83 21.73
C ILE A 113 -2.86 -7.89 21.97
N PHE A 114 -3.31 -8.53 20.90
CA PHE A 114 -4.24 -9.66 20.94
C PHE A 114 -3.46 -10.94 20.64
N VAL A 115 -3.68 -11.99 21.44
CA VAL A 115 -2.99 -13.27 21.28
C VAL A 115 -4.01 -14.40 21.21
N GLU A 116 -3.91 -15.24 20.19
CA GLU A 116 -4.72 -16.46 20.15
C GLU A 116 -4.28 -17.43 21.25
N GLU A 117 -5.24 -18.02 21.98
CA GLU A 117 -4.97 -18.97 23.08
C GLU A 117 -4.05 -20.13 22.65
N LYS A 118 -4.11 -20.53 21.36
CA LYS A 118 -3.28 -21.59 20.78
C LYS A 118 -1.77 -21.27 20.74
N VAL A 119 -1.39 -20.00 20.84
CA VAL A 119 0.00 -19.52 20.81
C VAL A 119 0.34 -18.73 22.07
N LYS A 120 -0.41 -18.98 23.15
CA LYS A 120 -0.12 -18.44 24.47
C LYS A 120 1.27 -18.84 24.94
N LYS A 121 2.00 -17.90 25.51
CA LYS A 121 3.40 -18.00 25.95
C LYS A 121 4.37 -18.40 24.82
N SER A 122 3.98 -18.20 23.57
CA SER A 122 4.88 -18.43 22.42
C SER A 122 6.11 -17.52 22.49
N TYR A 123 7.13 -17.88 21.70
CA TYR A 123 8.31 -17.04 21.52
C TYR A 123 7.94 -15.59 21.21
N LEU A 124 7.01 -15.40 20.27
CA LEU A 124 6.63 -14.06 19.82
C LEU A 124 5.86 -13.28 20.92
N GLU A 125 4.94 -13.92 21.64
CA GLU A 125 4.28 -13.28 22.78
C GLU A 125 5.31 -12.80 23.82
N ASN A 126 6.26 -13.66 24.19
CA ASN A 126 7.29 -13.32 25.17
C ASN A 126 8.16 -12.15 24.70
N ARG A 127 8.44 -12.05 23.40
CA ARG A 127 9.14 -10.90 22.80
C ARG A 127 8.35 -9.60 23.00
N PHE A 128 7.06 -9.61 22.65
CA PHE A 128 6.20 -8.45 22.82
C PHE A 128 6.02 -8.05 24.29
N HIS A 129 5.79 -9.02 25.19
CA HIS A 129 5.65 -8.77 26.61
C HIS A 129 6.91 -8.16 27.23
N LYS A 130 8.11 -8.61 26.81
CA LYS A 130 9.39 -8.07 27.29
C LYS A 130 9.63 -6.63 26.82
N LEU A 131 9.30 -6.33 25.57
CA LEU A 131 9.55 -5.02 24.96
C LEU A 131 8.50 -3.97 25.34
N PHE A 132 7.26 -4.41 25.60
CA PHE A 132 6.12 -3.56 25.91
C PHE A 132 5.38 -4.07 27.16
N PRO A 133 6.04 -4.13 28.33
CA PRO A 133 5.45 -4.68 29.56
C PRO A 133 4.23 -3.88 30.06
N GLU A 134 4.08 -2.63 29.62
CA GLU A 134 2.97 -1.75 29.96
C GLU A 134 1.70 -2.00 29.11
N ILE A 135 1.81 -2.72 28.00
CA ILE A 135 0.69 -2.97 27.09
C ILE A 135 0.00 -4.27 27.48
N GLU A 136 -1.30 -4.19 27.75
CA GLU A 136 -2.11 -5.35 28.09
C GLU A 136 -2.17 -6.37 26.94
N ILE A 137 -1.99 -7.64 27.28
CA ILE A 137 -2.18 -8.78 26.37
C ILE A 137 -3.58 -9.33 26.57
N ILE A 138 -4.37 -9.25 25.50
CA ILE A 138 -5.76 -9.72 25.46
C ILE A 138 -5.78 -11.09 24.76
N TYR A 139 -6.16 -12.13 25.49
CA TYR A 139 -6.28 -13.47 24.92
C TYR A 139 -7.62 -13.67 24.25
N VAL A 140 -7.60 -14.32 23.09
CA VAL A 140 -8.80 -14.60 22.29
C VAL A 140 -8.75 -16.02 21.75
N GLU A 141 -9.89 -16.67 21.56
CA GLU A 141 -9.91 -18.01 20.96
C GLU A 141 -9.44 -17.96 19.50
N ARG A 142 -9.91 -16.94 18.76
CA ARG A 142 -9.56 -16.65 17.37
C ARG A 142 -9.64 -15.15 17.10
N ILE A 143 -8.81 -14.64 16.20
CA ILE A 143 -8.85 -13.21 15.83
C ILE A 143 -9.97 -12.83 14.85
N ALA A 144 -10.47 -13.78 14.05
CA ALA A 144 -11.44 -13.49 12.98
C ALA A 144 -12.77 -12.86 13.49
N PRO A 145 -13.36 -13.31 14.62
CA PRO A 145 -14.56 -12.69 15.20
C PRO A 145 -14.36 -11.24 15.67
N LEU A 146 -13.14 -10.90 16.14
CA LEU A 146 -12.84 -9.56 16.69
C LEU A 146 -13.13 -8.42 15.72
N ARG A 147 -13.07 -8.68 14.41
CA ARG A 147 -13.41 -7.68 13.40
C ARG A 147 -14.79 -7.07 13.63
N LYS A 148 -15.77 -7.89 14.01
CA LYS A 148 -17.14 -7.45 14.27
C LYS A 148 -17.26 -6.79 15.64
N GLU A 149 -16.58 -7.35 16.64
CA GLU A 149 -16.66 -6.90 18.04
C GLU A 149 -16.02 -5.52 18.24
N LEU A 150 -14.90 -5.25 17.54
CA LEU A 150 -14.19 -3.98 17.66
C LEU A 150 -14.89 -2.81 16.93
N ASN A 151 -16.01 -3.06 16.23
CA ASN A 151 -16.81 -2.07 15.48
C ASN A 151 -15.95 -1.10 14.64
N LEU A 152 -14.97 -1.66 13.92
CA LEU A 152 -13.91 -0.86 13.30
C LEU A 152 -14.32 -0.31 11.95
N SER A 153 -13.95 0.94 11.73
CA SER A 153 -14.08 1.62 10.44
C SER A 153 -12.78 1.54 9.63
N VAL A 154 -12.83 1.94 8.36
CA VAL A 154 -11.62 2.06 7.52
C VAL A 154 -10.58 3.00 8.14
N ALA A 155 -11.01 4.00 8.92
CA ALA A 155 -10.11 4.92 9.61
C ALA A 155 -9.24 4.25 10.69
N ASP A 156 -9.66 3.09 11.19
CA ASP A 156 -8.98 2.34 12.24
C ASP A 156 -7.96 1.32 11.70
N PHE A 157 -7.93 1.09 10.38
CA PHE A 157 -7.16 -0.02 9.81
C PHE A 157 -5.66 0.10 10.05
N LYS A 158 -5.16 1.31 10.17
CA LYS A 158 -3.75 1.56 10.45
C LYS A 158 -3.39 1.59 11.93
N LYS A 159 -4.37 1.55 12.86
CA LYS A 159 -4.08 1.56 14.30
C LYS A 159 -3.03 0.51 14.65
N PRO A 160 -2.12 0.80 15.60
CA PRO A 160 -0.98 -0.06 15.90
C PRO A 160 -1.43 -1.22 16.80
N TYR A 161 -2.43 -1.98 16.36
CA TYR A 161 -2.85 -3.21 16.99
C TYR A 161 -1.99 -4.35 16.46
N VAL A 162 -1.60 -5.25 17.36
CA VAL A 162 -0.84 -6.45 17.02
C VAL A 162 -1.70 -7.66 17.33
N PHE A 163 -1.74 -8.59 16.38
CA PHE A 163 -2.45 -9.84 16.49
C PHE A 163 -1.45 -10.99 16.34
N ILE A 164 -1.17 -11.68 17.44
CA ILE A 164 -0.29 -12.84 17.47
C ILE A 164 -1.15 -14.10 17.30
N VAL A 165 -0.93 -14.83 16.21
CA VAL A 165 -1.83 -15.91 15.76
C VAL A 165 -1.10 -17.23 15.53
N LYS A 166 -1.87 -18.32 15.49
CA LYS A 166 -1.40 -19.57 14.90
C LYS A 166 -1.83 -19.64 13.43
N GLU A 167 -0.91 -19.48 12.49
CA GLU A 167 -1.22 -19.69 11.08
C GLU A 167 -1.41 -21.18 10.79
N ASN A 168 -2.48 -21.54 10.07
CA ASN A 168 -2.79 -22.95 9.79
C ASN A 168 -2.76 -23.27 8.29
N TRP A 169 -2.77 -22.26 7.42
CA TRP A 169 -2.95 -22.44 5.97
C TRP A 169 -2.03 -21.52 5.16
N ASP A 170 -1.93 -21.78 3.87
CA ASP A 170 -1.27 -20.90 2.89
C ASP A 170 0.16 -20.45 3.25
N PHE A 171 0.91 -21.30 3.96
CA PHE A 171 2.30 -21.03 4.37
C PHE A 171 3.17 -20.58 3.19
N ILE A 172 3.06 -21.28 2.06
CA ILE A 172 3.74 -20.94 0.80
C ILE A 172 2.78 -21.03 -0.38
N LYS A 173 2.72 -19.98 -1.20
CA LYS A 173 1.84 -19.90 -2.38
C LYS A 173 2.49 -19.14 -3.54
N PRO A 174 2.12 -19.41 -4.79
CA PRO A 174 2.63 -18.64 -5.91
C PRO A 174 2.12 -17.19 -5.83
N CYS A 175 2.97 -16.22 -6.21
CA CYS A 175 2.52 -14.84 -6.39
C CYS A 175 1.43 -14.79 -7.46
N PRO A 176 0.26 -14.18 -7.20
CA PRO A 176 -0.87 -14.24 -8.10
C PRO A 176 -0.59 -13.63 -9.47
N CYS A 177 0.41 -12.73 -9.57
CA CYS A 177 0.79 -11.95 -10.75
C CYS A 177 -0.38 -11.17 -11.37
N THR A 178 -0.09 -10.06 -12.04
CA THR A 178 -1.13 -9.34 -12.77
C THR A 178 -1.51 -10.14 -14.02
N LYS A 179 -2.81 -10.40 -14.22
CA LYS A 179 -3.30 -11.11 -15.41
C LYS A 179 -2.78 -10.43 -16.68
N GLY A 180 -2.28 -11.22 -17.62
CA GLY A 180 -1.70 -10.73 -18.88
C GLY A 180 -0.26 -10.23 -18.79
N HIS A 181 0.39 -10.30 -17.62
CA HIS A 181 1.81 -9.98 -17.44
C HIS A 181 2.65 -11.25 -17.32
N LEU A 182 3.92 -11.16 -17.67
CA LEU A 182 4.88 -12.24 -17.51
C LEU A 182 5.25 -12.36 -16.03
N GLY A 183 4.88 -13.49 -15.41
CA GLY A 183 5.10 -13.71 -13.98
C GLY A 183 6.58 -13.87 -13.64
N CYS A 184 7.02 -13.27 -12.54
CA CYS A 184 8.41 -13.34 -12.06
C CYS A 184 8.78 -14.68 -11.40
N GLY A 185 7.85 -15.64 -11.32
CA GLY A 185 8.08 -16.94 -10.69
C GLY A 185 8.28 -16.89 -9.17
N TYR A 186 7.89 -15.78 -8.53
CA TYR A 186 8.00 -15.56 -7.10
C TYR A 186 6.98 -16.37 -6.30
N TRP A 187 7.44 -16.95 -5.20
CA TRP A 187 6.61 -17.61 -4.20
C TRP A 187 6.58 -16.79 -2.92
N ILE A 188 5.41 -16.69 -2.32
CA ILE A 188 5.17 -15.92 -1.12
C ILE A 188 5.21 -16.89 0.06
N LEU A 189 6.13 -16.66 0.99
CA LEU A 189 6.05 -17.20 2.34
C LEU A 189 5.16 -16.26 3.16
N ASN A 190 3.94 -16.68 3.50
CA ASN A 190 2.89 -15.81 4.05
C ASN A 190 3.11 -15.51 5.54
N LEU A 191 4.16 -14.75 5.86
CA LEU A 191 4.67 -14.55 7.22
C LEU A 191 3.95 -13.43 8.01
N GLY A 192 2.68 -13.22 7.73
CA GLY A 192 1.87 -12.19 8.37
C GLY A 192 1.20 -11.26 7.38
N PHE A 193 0.48 -10.29 7.94
CA PHE A 193 -0.34 -9.35 7.17
C PHE A 193 -0.31 -7.97 7.82
N GLY A 194 -0.11 -6.93 7.03
CA GLY A 194 -0.04 -5.55 7.50
C GLY A 194 1.40 -5.03 7.61
N CYS A 195 1.52 -3.73 7.83
CA CYS A 195 2.81 -3.02 7.82
C CYS A 195 2.72 -1.77 8.72
N PRO A 196 3.78 -1.42 9.48
CA PRO A 196 3.80 -0.21 10.30
C PRO A 196 4.01 1.08 9.48
N PHE A 197 4.16 0.97 8.16
CA PHE A 197 4.30 2.09 7.24
C PHE A 197 2.97 2.48 6.61
N ASP A 198 2.95 3.67 6.03
CA ASP A 198 1.74 4.21 5.42
C ASP A 198 2.00 4.81 4.06
N CYS A 199 2.37 3.93 3.12
CA CYS A 199 2.53 4.32 1.74
C CYS A 199 1.15 4.57 1.11
N SER A 200 0.94 5.74 0.51
CA SER A 200 -0.33 6.16 -0.08
C SER A 200 -0.81 5.23 -1.20
N TYR A 201 0.14 4.68 -1.97
CA TYR A 201 -0.08 3.77 -3.08
C TYR A 201 -0.08 2.29 -2.67
N CYS A 202 -0.02 1.98 -1.37
CA CYS A 202 0.11 0.61 -0.89
C CYS A 202 -1.07 -0.26 -1.36
N TYR A 203 -0.79 -1.21 -2.24
CA TYR A 203 -1.82 -2.10 -2.78
C TYR A 203 -2.47 -2.96 -1.69
N LEU A 204 -1.78 -3.23 -0.58
CA LEU A 204 -2.35 -3.97 0.56
C LEU A 204 -3.60 -3.31 1.13
N GLN A 205 -3.77 -1.99 0.97
CA GLN A 205 -5.00 -1.31 1.39
C GLN A 205 -6.25 -1.85 0.67
N GLN A 206 -6.10 -2.44 -0.53
CA GLN A 206 -7.21 -3.10 -1.25
C GLN A 206 -7.53 -4.49 -0.71
N TYR A 207 -6.56 -5.16 -0.08
CA TYR A 207 -6.71 -6.49 0.51
C TYR A 207 -7.01 -6.43 2.01
N GLN A 208 -6.64 -5.32 2.65
CA GLN A 208 -6.76 -5.13 4.09
C GLN A 208 -8.22 -5.05 4.48
N ASN A 209 -8.64 -6.07 5.22
CA ASN A 209 -9.99 -6.21 5.74
C ASN A 209 -10.00 -6.31 7.28
N PHE A 210 -8.85 -6.12 7.90
CA PHE A 210 -8.61 -6.26 9.33
C PHE A 210 -7.61 -5.16 9.77
N PRO A 211 -7.77 -4.56 10.96
CA PRO A 211 -6.84 -3.52 11.42
C PRO A 211 -5.47 -4.08 11.78
N GLY A 212 -4.49 -3.19 11.87
CA GLY A 212 -3.21 -3.48 12.51
C GLY A 212 -2.38 -4.49 11.76
N ILE A 213 -1.61 -5.27 12.52
CA ILE A 213 -0.59 -6.17 12.00
C ILE A 213 -0.80 -7.56 12.60
N ILE A 214 -0.94 -8.55 11.73
CA ILE A 214 -1.10 -9.96 12.07
C ILE A 214 0.26 -10.64 11.92
N LEU A 215 0.72 -11.29 12.98
CA LEU A 215 2.04 -11.93 13.08
C LEU A 215 1.88 -13.39 13.54
N PRO A 216 2.35 -14.38 12.76
CA PRO A 216 2.30 -15.78 13.17
C PRO A 216 3.35 -16.11 14.24
N ALA A 217 2.96 -16.87 15.26
CA ALA A 217 3.84 -17.31 16.34
C ALA A 217 4.34 -18.76 16.21
N ASN A 218 4.05 -19.43 15.10
CA ASN A 218 4.33 -20.85 14.86
C ASN A 218 5.29 -21.05 13.68
N LEU A 219 6.48 -20.44 13.71
CA LEU A 219 7.47 -20.53 12.63
C LEU A 219 7.92 -21.96 12.33
N GLU A 220 7.86 -22.85 13.31
CA GLU A 220 8.17 -24.27 13.18
C GLU A 220 7.27 -24.93 12.11
N ASP A 221 5.99 -24.55 12.06
CA ASP A 221 5.06 -25.04 11.03
C ASP A 221 5.45 -24.49 9.65
N PHE A 222 5.86 -23.23 9.56
CA PHE A 222 6.37 -22.62 8.31
C PHE A 222 7.61 -23.37 7.81
N PHE A 223 8.54 -23.71 8.70
CA PHE A 223 9.76 -24.46 8.36
C PHE A 223 9.44 -25.86 7.86
N ALA A 224 8.60 -26.61 8.57
CA ALA A 224 8.20 -27.96 8.18
C ALA A 224 7.51 -27.98 6.81
N LYS A 225 6.58 -27.04 6.56
CA LYS A 225 5.88 -26.92 5.27
C LYS A 225 6.78 -26.45 4.15
N SER A 226 7.68 -25.51 4.42
CA SER A 226 8.67 -25.02 3.43
C SER A 226 9.62 -26.14 3.03
N GLU A 227 10.10 -26.94 3.98
CA GLU A 227 10.99 -28.07 3.68
C GLU A 227 10.30 -29.12 2.80
N ALA A 228 9.09 -29.56 3.17
CA ALA A 228 8.33 -30.51 2.37
C ALA A 228 8.07 -29.99 0.95
N PHE A 229 7.74 -28.70 0.83
CA PHE A 229 7.48 -28.05 -0.45
C PHE A 229 8.73 -27.93 -1.34
N LEU A 230 9.86 -27.47 -0.78
CA LEU A 230 11.11 -27.32 -1.52
C LEU A 230 11.67 -28.68 -1.98
N ASN A 231 11.54 -29.72 -1.15
CA ASN A 231 11.91 -31.08 -1.51
C ASN A 231 11.07 -31.61 -2.67
N LYS A 232 9.76 -31.31 -2.69
CA LYS A 232 8.86 -31.69 -3.79
C LYS A 232 9.20 -30.98 -5.10
N ILE A 233 9.60 -29.71 -5.04
CA ILE A 233 9.94 -28.94 -6.24
C ILE A 233 11.29 -29.37 -6.83
N GLY A 234 12.28 -29.73 -6.00
CA GLY A 234 13.56 -30.29 -6.44
C GLY A 234 14.48 -29.34 -7.22
N ARG A 235 14.08 -28.07 -7.41
CA ARG A 235 14.83 -27.03 -8.13
C ARG A 235 14.82 -25.71 -7.37
N PRO A 236 15.83 -24.84 -7.57
CA PRO A 236 15.81 -23.50 -7.02
C PRO A 236 14.59 -22.72 -7.50
N ILE A 237 13.95 -22.03 -6.57
CA ILE A 237 12.86 -21.08 -6.81
C ILE A 237 13.13 -19.82 -5.98
N ARG A 238 12.46 -18.72 -6.33
CA ARG A 238 12.48 -17.50 -5.53
C ARG A 238 11.31 -17.51 -4.54
N VAL A 239 11.61 -17.41 -3.26
CA VAL A 239 10.63 -17.35 -2.17
C VAL A 239 10.90 -16.08 -1.37
N GLY A 240 9.89 -15.39 -0.86
CA GLY A 240 10.12 -14.32 0.11
C GLY A 240 8.88 -13.90 0.86
N THR A 241 9.05 -13.00 1.83
CA THR A 241 7.98 -12.62 2.79
C THR A 241 7.37 -11.25 2.50
N GLY A 242 7.93 -10.49 1.56
CA GLY A 242 7.61 -9.07 1.34
C GLY A 242 6.33 -8.76 0.55
N GLU A 243 5.38 -9.68 0.48
CA GLU A 243 4.11 -9.46 -0.23
C GLU A 243 3.08 -8.81 0.70
N PHE A 244 2.67 -9.52 1.76
CA PHE A 244 1.61 -9.06 2.66
C PHE A 244 2.12 -8.32 3.90
N CYS A 245 3.43 -8.25 4.07
CA CYS A 245 4.09 -7.49 5.12
C CYS A 245 5.44 -6.94 4.63
N ASP A 246 6.03 -6.02 5.39
CA ASP A 246 7.42 -5.63 5.18
C ASP A 246 8.33 -6.53 6.01
N SER A 247 9.27 -7.22 5.35
CA SER A 247 10.07 -8.30 5.96
C SER A 247 10.91 -7.84 7.15
N LEU A 248 11.35 -6.57 7.18
CA LEU A 248 12.31 -6.07 8.16
C LEU A 248 11.76 -4.94 9.03
N ALA A 249 10.60 -4.37 8.70
CA ALA A 249 10.06 -3.21 9.43
C ALA A 249 9.91 -3.44 10.94
N LEU A 250 9.49 -4.64 11.36
CA LEU A 250 9.32 -5.00 12.78
C LEU A 250 10.34 -6.01 13.28
N ASP A 251 11.39 -6.30 12.53
CA ASP A 251 12.30 -7.40 12.84
C ASP A 251 13.11 -7.18 14.13
N HIS A 252 13.26 -5.93 14.60
CA HIS A 252 13.86 -5.63 15.91
C HIS A 252 12.97 -6.12 17.08
N ILE A 253 11.67 -6.24 16.84
CA ILE A 253 10.69 -6.79 17.79
C ILE A 253 10.56 -8.30 17.58
N THR A 254 10.22 -8.72 16.36
CA THR A 254 9.86 -10.11 16.04
C THR A 254 11.05 -11.05 15.95
N GLU A 255 12.23 -10.52 15.58
CA GLU A 255 13.46 -11.28 15.33
C GLU A 255 13.26 -12.47 14.37
N TYR A 256 12.29 -12.35 13.45
CA TYR A 256 12.01 -13.39 12.47
C TYR A 256 13.22 -13.70 11.58
N SER A 257 14.01 -12.69 11.21
CA SER A 257 15.22 -12.89 10.41
C SER A 257 16.23 -13.83 11.09
N LYS A 258 16.34 -13.79 12.43
CA LYS A 258 17.23 -14.66 13.22
C LYS A 258 16.87 -16.14 13.09
N GLN A 259 15.64 -16.47 12.71
CA GLN A 259 15.18 -17.84 12.51
C GLN A 259 15.09 -18.21 11.02
N LEU A 260 14.55 -17.31 10.19
CA LEU A 260 14.36 -17.52 8.75
C LEU A 260 15.70 -17.66 8.01
N VAL A 261 16.65 -16.76 8.27
CA VAL A 261 17.91 -16.73 7.54
C VAL A 261 18.71 -18.02 7.74
N PRO A 262 18.97 -18.50 8.99
CA PRO A 262 19.67 -19.77 9.19
C PRO A 262 18.94 -21.00 8.62
N PHE A 263 17.61 -20.99 8.61
CA PHE A 263 16.82 -22.07 8.02
C PHE A 263 16.98 -22.11 6.50
N PHE A 264 16.73 -21.00 5.80
CA PHE A 264 16.75 -20.94 4.35
C PHE A 264 18.16 -20.94 3.75
N ALA A 265 19.19 -20.52 4.50
CA ALA A 265 20.58 -20.58 4.06
C ALA A 265 21.04 -22.01 3.73
N LYS A 266 20.40 -23.03 4.33
CA LYS A 266 20.71 -24.45 4.12
C LYS A 266 19.85 -25.11 3.03
N LYS A 267 18.99 -24.34 2.35
CA LYS A 267 18.02 -24.87 1.38
C LYS A 267 18.38 -24.44 -0.04
N LYS A 268 18.02 -25.27 -1.03
CA LYS A 268 18.20 -24.97 -2.45
C LYS A 268 17.12 -24.01 -2.95
N VAL A 269 17.18 -22.76 -2.49
CA VAL A 269 16.18 -21.70 -2.73
C VAL A 269 16.84 -20.33 -2.70
N PHE A 270 16.31 -19.38 -3.46
CA PHE A 270 16.63 -17.96 -3.29
C PHE A 270 15.60 -17.35 -2.36
N PHE A 271 15.99 -17.03 -1.12
CA PHE A 271 15.08 -16.50 -0.11
C PHE A 271 15.26 -14.98 0.03
N GLU A 272 14.20 -14.24 -0.24
CA GLU A 272 14.19 -12.78 -0.26
C GLU A 272 13.49 -12.18 0.96
N LEU A 273 14.18 -11.28 1.65
CA LEU A 273 13.60 -10.36 2.62
C LEU A 273 13.53 -8.97 1.95
N LYS A 274 12.33 -8.44 1.76
CA LYS A 274 12.09 -7.15 1.07
C LYS A 274 11.61 -6.10 2.06
N THR A 275 12.20 -4.90 2.00
CA THR A 275 11.88 -3.83 2.96
C THR A 275 11.91 -2.42 2.37
N LYS A 276 11.24 -1.49 3.05
CA LYS A 276 11.40 -0.02 2.96
C LYS A 276 12.06 0.58 4.21
N SER A 277 12.51 -0.25 5.14
CA SER A 277 13.15 0.15 6.39
C SER A 277 14.69 0.21 6.28
N SER A 278 15.33 0.73 7.32
CA SER A 278 16.76 0.57 7.59
C SER A 278 17.04 -0.37 8.78
N ASN A 279 16.06 -1.18 9.17
CA ASN A 279 16.14 -2.05 10.34
C ASN A 279 16.91 -3.35 10.01
N ILE A 280 18.24 -3.28 10.07
CA ILE A 280 19.13 -4.37 9.62
C ILE A 280 19.98 -4.99 10.73
N GLN A 281 19.80 -4.58 11.99
CA GLN A 281 20.73 -4.94 13.07
C GLN A 281 20.87 -6.45 13.23
N ASN A 282 19.75 -7.18 13.21
CA ASN A 282 19.75 -8.63 13.28
C ASN A 282 20.55 -9.28 12.13
N LEU A 283 20.45 -8.75 10.91
CA LEU A 283 21.18 -9.27 9.75
C LEU A 283 22.70 -9.11 9.90
N LEU A 284 23.17 -8.08 10.59
CA LEU A 284 24.60 -7.88 10.84
C LEU A 284 25.17 -8.90 11.85
N GLU A 285 24.32 -9.46 12.70
CA GLU A 285 24.66 -10.48 13.70
C GLU A 285 24.63 -11.91 13.12
N ILE A 286 23.85 -12.14 12.07
CA ILE A 286 23.67 -13.46 11.44
C ILE A 286 24.78 -13.70 10.38
N PRO A 287 25.30 -14.93 10.23
CA PRO A 287 26.15 -15.28 9.11
C PRO A 287 25.42 -15.08 7.77
N ALA A 288 26.06 -14.39 6.82
CA ALA A 288 25.51 -14.18 5.50
C ALA A 288 25.56 -15.47 4.67
N ALA A 289 24.65 -15.58 3.70
CA ALA A 289 24.62 -16.67 2.73
C ALA A 289 24.16 -16.12 1.37
N GLU A 290 24.81 -16.56 0.28
CA GLU A 290 24.59 -16.04 -1.07
C GLU A 290 23.14 -16.23 -1.56
N ASN A 291 22.48 -17.28 -1.09
CA ASN A 291 21.10 -17.60 -1.45
C ASN A 291 20.06 -16.83 -0.61
N ILE A 292 20.51 -15.96 0.29
CA ILE A 292 19.68 -15.02 1.05
C ILE A 292 19.83 -13.64 0.43
N ILE A 293 18.74 -13.14 -0.14
CA ILE A 293 18.70 -11.86 -0.83
C ILE A 293 18.01 -10.85 0.09
N ILE A 294 18.69 -9.75 0.40
CA ILE A 294 18.08 -8.62 1.07
C ILE A 294 17.76 -7.58 0.01
N SER A 295 16.51 -7.14 -0.04
CA SER A 295 16.05 -6.24 -1.09
C SER A 295 15.36 -5.01 -0.56
N TRP A 296 15.54 -3.89 -1.26
CA TRP A 296 14.91 -2.62 -0.93
C TRP A 296 13.99 -2.16 -2.04
N SER A 297 12.82 -1.65 -1.69
CA SER A 297 12.07 -0.81 -2.63
C SER A 297 12.75 0.57 -2.72
N LEU A 298 12.97 1.07 -3.92
CA LEU A 298 13.59 2.37 -4.18
C LEU A 298 12.63 3.30 -4.91
N ASN A 299 12.71 4.58 -4.57
CA ASN A 299 11.99 5.67 -5.21
C ASN A 299 12.83 6.95 -5.09
N PRO A 300 12.59 7.98 -5.94
CA PRO A 300 13.14 9.30 -5.71
C PRO A 300 12.74 9.83 -4.33
N GLN A 301 13.67 10.53 -3.66
CA GLN A 301 13.43 11.04 -2.31
C GLN A 301 12.16 11.91 -2.24
N GLU A 302 11.91 12.72 -3.27
CA GLU A 302 10.70 13.57 -3.37
C GLU A 302 9.40 12.76 -3.30
N ILE A 303 9.38 11.54 -3.87
CA ILE A 303 8.23 10.64 -3.80
C ILE A 303 8.17 9.96 -2.43
N ILE A 304 9.31 9.55 -1.87
CA ILE A 304 9.36 8.96 -0.52
C ILE A 304 8.77 9.92 0.50
N ASP A 305 9.15 11.20 0.43
CA ASP A 305 8.73 12.22 1.40
C ASP A 305 7.22 12.49 1.39
N THR A 306 6.55 12.35 0.22
CA THR A 306 5.10 12.61 0.11
C THR A 306 4.25 11.35 0.16
N GLU A 307 4.75 10.23 -0.35
CA GLU A 307 3.96 9.02 -0.59
C GLU A 307 4.36 7.83 0.28
N GLU A 308 5.54 7.81 0.93
CA GLU A 308 6.04 6.66 1.71
C GLU A 308 6.21 7.01 3.20
N LEU A 309 5.12 7.44 3.84
CA LEU A 309 5.15 7.89 5.22
C LEU A 309 5.64 6.81 6.19
N ASN A 310 6.44 7.26 7.16
CA ASN A 310 7.07 6.46 8.21
C ASN A 310 8.08 5.39 7.72
N THR A 311 8.52 5.47 6.46
CA THR A 311 9.58 4.61 5.90
C THR A 311 10.96 5.24 6.03
N ALA A 312 12.02 4.49 5.72
CA ALA A 312 13.36 5.04 5.64
C ALA A 312 13.53 5.89 4.37
N SER A 313 14.31 6.97 4.44
CA SER A 313 14.74 7.75 3.26
C SER A 313 15.56 6.90 2.29
N LEU A 314 15.69 7.35 1.03
CA LEU A 314 16.51 6.69 0.01
C LEU A 314 17.95 6.48 0.51
N LYS A 315 18.55 7.52 1.12
CA LYS A 315 19.92 7.43 1.65
C LYS A 315 20.02 6.38 2.76
N GLN A 316 19.06 6.32 3.68
CA GLN A 316 19.05 5.30 4.74
C GLN A 316 18.91 3.88 4.18
N ARG A 317 18.05 3.67 3.17
CA ARG A 317 17.92 2.37 2.48
C ARG A 317 19.23 1.96 1.83
N LEU A 318 19.87 2.84 1.07
CA LEU A 318 21.14 2.54 0.38
C LEU A 318 22.31 2.36 1.36
N SER A 319 22.37 3.15 2.43
CA SER A 319 23.34 2.95 3.51
C SER A 319 23.15 1.62 4.23
N ALA A 320 21.90 1.21 4.46
CA ALA A 320 21.60 -0.10 5.02
C ALA A 320 22.05 -1.19 4.04
N ALA A 321 21.64 -1.13 2.77
CA ALA A 321 22.02 -2.05 1.71
C ALA A 321 23.54 -2.25 1.62
N LYS A 322 24.32 -1.16 1.64
CA LYS A 322 25.78 -1.21 1.68
C LYS A 322 26.30 -2.05 2.85
N LYS A 323 25.83 -1.81 4.07
CA LYS A 323 26.29 -2.54 5.27
C LYS A 323 25.99 -4.04 5.18
N VAL A 324 24.83 -4.41 4.63
CA VAL A 324 24.45 -5.83 4.50
C VAL A 324 25.19 -6.51 3.34
N GLN A 325 25.53 -5.78 2.27
CA GLN A 325 26.44 -6.26 1.23
C GLN A 325 27.87 -6.43 1.76
N ASP A 326 28.39 -5.48 2.53
CA ASP A 326 29.71 -5.57 3.16
C ASP A 326 29.78 -6.78 4.13
N LYS A 327 28.63 -7.20 4.69
CA LYS A 327 28.48 -8.42 5.51
C LYS A 327 28.47 -9.72 4.68
N GLY A 328 28.26 -9.64 3.36
CA GLY A 328 28.27 -10.77 2.43
C GLY A 328 26.90 -11.23 1.94
N TYR A 329 25.82 -10.48 2.18
CA TYR A 329 24.50 -10.81 1.62
C TYR A 329 24.38 -10.38 0.16
N SER A 330 23.61 -11.15 -0.62
CA SER A 330 23.17 -10.76 -1.95
C SER A 330 22.13 -9.63 -1.87
N LEU A 331 22.20 -8.66 -2.78
CA LEU A 331 21.26 -7.54 -2.85
C LEU A 331 20.32 -7.63 -4.05
N ALA A 332 19.11 -7.09 -3.92
CA ALA A 332 18.21 -6.79 -5.02
C ALA A 332 17.47 -5.47 -4.78
N PHE A 333 16.95 -4.85 -5.84
CA PHE A 333 16.29 -3.54 -5.73
C PHE A 333 15.01 -3.51 -6.54
N HIS A 334 13.93 -3.02 -5.92
CA HIS A 334 12.60 -2.99 -6.52
C HIS A 334 12.16 -1.56 -6.80
N PHE A 335 11.84 -1.26 -8.06
CA PHE A 335 11.16 -0.03 -8.45
C PHE A 335 9.67 -0.31 -8.59
N ASP A 336 9.01 -0.51 -7.46
CA ASP A 336 7.60 -0.90 -7.40
C ASP A 336 6.84 -0.06 -6.34
N PRO A 337 6.06 0.95 -6.77
CA PRO A 337 5.77 1.34 -8.15
C PRO A 337 6.81 2.32 -8.73
N VAL A 338 6.88 2.38 -10.07
CA VAL A 338 7.42 3.54 -10.79
C VAL A 338 6.30 4.59 -10.93
N ILE A 339 6.51 5.79 -10.38
CA ILE A 339 5.53 6.88 -10.40
C ILE A 339 5.89 7.87 -11.51
N TYR A 340 5.01 7.97 -12.49
CA TYR A 340 5.17 8.89 -13.61
C TYR A 340 4.83 10.34 -13.20
N THR A 341 5.84 11.21 -13.24
CA THR A 341 5.75 12.66 -13.07
C THR A 341 6.40 13.35 -14.27
N LYS A 342 6.18 14.66 -14.45
CA LYS A 342 6.83 15.40 -15.57
C LYS A 342 8.37 15.31 -15.58
N LYS A 343 8.99 14.98 -14.44
CA LYS A 343 10.46 14.90 -14.27
C LYS A 343 10.93 13.49 -13.94
N TRP A 344 10.10 12.45 -14.14
CA TRP A 344 10.36 11.09 -13.66
C TRP A 344 11.73 10.58 -14.11
N GLU A 345 12.09 10.75 -15.38
CA GLU A 345 13.32 10.21 -15.96
C GLU A 345 14.57 10.69 -15.21
N ASN A 346 14.73 12.01 -15.04
CA ASN A 346 15.84 12.60 -14.27
C ASN A 346 15.79 12.19 -12.79
N LEU A 347 14.60 12.10 -12.20
CA LEU A 347 14.45 11.69 -10.80
C LEU A 347 14.92 10.26 -10.58
N TYR A 348 14.52 9.31 -11.44
CA TYR A 348 14.94 7.92 -11.34
C TYR A 348 16.40 7.72 -11.76
N GLN A 349 16.91 8.47 -12.75
CA GLN A 349 18.34 8.45 -13.08
C GLN A 349 19.19 8.76 -11.84
N LYS A 350 18.84 9.79 -11.08
CA LYS A 350 19.54 10.13 -9.82
C LYS A 350 19.43 9.04 -8.75
N VAL A 351 18.35 8.25 -8.73
CA VAL A 351 18.22 7.11 -7.82
C VAL A 351 19.21 6.02 -8.22
N ILE A 352 19.32 5.74 -9.53
CA ILE A 352 20.26 4.76 -10.08
C ILE A 352 21.72 5.20 -9.83
N ASP A 353 22.06 6.46 -10.12
CA ASP A 353 23.41 6.99 -9.86
C ASP A 353 23.79 6.85 -8.38
N LYS A 354 22.85 7.18 -7.48
CA LYS A 354 23.05 6.98 -6.03
C LYS A 354 23.15 5.50 -5.67
N LEU A 355 22.35 4.63 -6.27
CA LEU A 355 22.42 3.20 -6.00
C LEU A 355 23.84 2.67 -6.28
N TYR A 356 24.37 2.96 -7.47
CA TYR A 356 25.73 2.54 -7.86
C TYR A 356 26.85 3.22 -7.06
N SER A 357 26.59 4.39 -6.44
CA SER A 357 27.55 5.01 -5.53
C SER A 357 27.59 4.36 -4.14
N PHE A 358 26.61 3.52 -3.78
CA PHE A 358 26.52 2.87 -2.46
C PHE A 358 26.75 1.36 -2.52
N ALA A 359 26.25 0.68 -3.56
CA ALA A 359 26.25 -0.77 -3.67
C ALA A 359 26.88 -1.22 -4.99
N GLN A 360 27.55 -2.38 -4.96
CA GLN A 360 28.25 -2.95 -6.10
C GLN A 360 27.44 -4.09 -6.75
N PRO A 361 27.39 -4.16 -8.10
CA PRO A 361 26.80 -5.30 -8.81
C PRO A 361 27.70 -6.57 -8.73
N PRO A 362 27.19 -7.76 -9.10
CA PRO A 362 25.85 -8.04 -9.61
C PRO A 362 24.78 -8.01 -8.51
N PHE A 363 23.63 -7.43 -8.82
CA PHE A 363 22.41 -7.57 -8.02
C PHE A 363 21.64 -8.82 -8.48
N ALA A 364 20.92 -9.46 -7.57
CA ALA A 364 20.21 -10.71 -7.87
C ALA A 364 19.07 -10.51 -8.90
N TRP A 365 18.36 -9.36 -8.83
CA TRP A 365 17.38 -8.89 -9.82
C TRP A 365 17.04 -7.42 -9.62
#